data_AF-A0A661PL62-F1
#
_entry.id   AF-A0A661PL62-F1
#
_cell.length_a   1.000
_cell.length_b   1.000
_cell.length_c   1.000
_cell.angle_alpha   90.00
_cell.angle_beta   90.00
_cell.angle_gamma   90.00
#
_symmetry.space_group_name_H-M   'P 1'
#
loop_
_entity.id
_entity.type
_entity.pdbx_description
1 polymer ?
#
loop_
_entity_poly.entity_id
_entity_poly.type
_entity_poly.pdbx_seq_one_letter_code
_entity_poly.pdbx_strand_id
1 'polypeptide(L)'
;MKCPGQDTRYWKHDAIFDVPCPNCGQMLEFFKDQTSIRCKGCGKQIINPKMDFGCASYCQYAEQCLGELPPELLAKRDDLLKDRVAIQIKNYFKKDFKRIGHITKVARYAEKIVQQEGGVPAIVLCAAYLFDIGAREAEQKYGDASEANLEIEGPPVARKLLADLKAKEPIIDEVCDIISHRQPREDESVNYQCVYDAEQLVKMMDAKKEASLDTATLKGMIDKNMLTKTGRQLAETLVLNAK
;
A
#
# COMPACT_ATOMS: atom_id res chain seq x y z
N MET A 1 25.64 -4.83 9.37
CA MET A 1 25.01 -3.55 8.97
C MET A 1 24.80 -2.74 10.25
N LYS A 2 25.41 -1.55 10.39
CA LYS A 2 25.21 -0.69 11.58
C LYS A 2 24.11 0.33 11.29
N CYS A 3 23.22 0.57 12.24
CA CYS A 3 22.18 1.58 12.08
C CYS A 3 22.79 2.99 12.08
N PRO A 4 22.27 3.93 11.28
CA PRO A 4 22.64 5.34 11.40
C PRO A 4 22.47 5.82 12.84
N GLY A 5 23.52 6.39 13.44
CA GLY A 5 23.52 6.85 14.85
C GLY A 5 24.21 5.91 15.87
N GLN A 6 24.68 4.72 15.47
CA GLN A 6 25.40 3.78 16.34
C GLN A 6 26.94 3.99 16.35
N ASP A 7 27.44 5.14 15.90
CA ASP A 7 28.88 5.45 15.98
C ASP A 7 29.23 5.96 17.38
N THR A 8 29.84 5.09 18.19
CA THR A 8 30.23 5.36 19.58
C THR A 8 31.23 6.50 19.72
N ARG A 9 31.93 6.89 18.65
CA ARG A 9 32.92 7.98 18.68
C ARG A 9 32.31 9.36 18.94
N TYR A 10 31.01 9.53 18.68
CA TYR A 10 30.30 10.80 18.88
C TYR A 10 29.38 10.80 20.09
N TRP A 11 29.47 9.76 20.94
CA TRP A 11 28.61 9.65 22.11
C TRP A 11 29.04 10.62 23.20
N LYS A 12 28.06 11.29 23.80
CA LYS A 12 28.25 12.18 24.94
C LYS A 12 27.62 11.54 26.18
N HIS A 13 27.50 12.31 27.26
CA HIS A 13 27.03 11.81 28.56
C HIS A 13 25.55 11.37 28.54
N ASP A 14 24.81 11.69 27.47
CA ASP A 14 23.43 11.27 27.20
C ASP A 14 23.32 9.87 26.56
N ALA A 15 24.45 9.21 26.28
CA ALA A 15 24.48 7.90 25.64
C ALA A 15 24.02 6.75 26.56
N ILE A 16 23.95 7.00 27.86
CA ILE A 16 23.38 6.10 28.86
C ILE A 16 22.27 6.86 29.59
N PHE A 17 21.12 6.24 29.78
CA PHE A 17 20.02 6.84 30.51
C PHE A 17 19.15 5.78 31.18
N ASP A 18 18.56 6.14 32.31
CA ASP A 18 17.64 5.29 33.04
C ASP A 18 16.19 5.60 32.67
N VAL A 19 15.37 4.55 32.61
CA VAL A 19 13.92 4.65 32.48
C VAL A 19 13.24 3.63 33.39
N PRO A 20 12.12 4.00 34.04
CA PRO A 20 11.36 3.07 34.86
C PRO A 20 10.68 2.02 33.97
N CYS A 21 10.71 0.76 34.39
CA CYS A 21 9.99 -0.30 33.71
C CYS A 21 8.48 -0.02 33.73
N PRO A 22 7.78 0.04 32.59
CA PRO A 22 6.34 0.32 32.54
C PRO A 22 5.48 -0.77 33.21
N ASN A 23 6.05 -1.97 33.44
CA ASN A 23 5.32 -3.09 34.04
C ASN A 23 5.53 -3.23 35.55
N CYS A 24 6.71 -2.89 36.08
CA CYS A 24 7.02 -3.11 37.50
C CYS A 24 7.76 -1.96 38.18
N GLY A 25 8.00 -0.84 37.49
CA GLY A 25 8.62 0.37 38.05
C GLY A 25 10.13 0.27 38.31
N GLN A 26 10.76 -0.88 38.11
CA GLN A 26 12.21 -1.03 38.32
C GLN A 26 13.00 -0.16 37.34
N MET A 27 14.02 0.55 37.82
CA MET A 27 14.89 1.37 36.98
C MET A 27 15.72 0.49 36.05
N LEU A 28 15.68 0.84 34.77
CA LEU A 28 16.37 0.14 33.71
C LEU A 28 17.33 1.08 33.00
N GLU A 29 18.61 0.71 32.99
CA GLU A 29 19.66 1.43 32.29
C GLU A 29 19.67 1.02 30.80
N PHE A 30 19.55 1.99 29.91
CA PHE A 30 19.68 1.81 28.46
C PHE A 30 20.93 2.49 27.94
N PHE A 31 21.62 1.81 27.02
CA PHE A 31 22.53 2.46 26.08
C PHE A 31 21.75 2.96 24.86
N LYS A 32 22.20 4.08 24.26
CA LYS A 32 21.54 4.72 23.10
C LYS A 32 21.39 3.78 21.90
N ASP A 33 22.24 2.77 21.74
CA ASP A 33 22.19 1.79 20.65
C ASP A 33 21.50 0.47 21.02
N GLN A 34 21.17 0.25 22.29
CA GLN A 34 20.40 -0.90 22.71
C GLN A 34 18.95 -0.71 22.27
N THR A 35 18.46 -1.63 21.45
CA THR A 35 17.07 -1.63 20.97
C THR A 35 16.10 -2.01 22.08
N SER A 36 16.48 -2.96 22.94
CA SER A 36 15.67 -3.45 24.05
C SER A 36 16.55 -4.06 25.14
N ILE A 37 16.03 -4.10 26.37
CA ILE A 37 16.64 -4.76 27.53
C ILE A 37 15.59 -5.59 28.26
N ARG A 38 16.02 -6.71 28.85
CA ARG A 38 15.14 -7.53 29.69
C ARG A 38 15.12 -6.99 31.11
N CYS A 39 13.93 -6.64 31.61
CA CYS A 39 13.76 -6.14 32.97
C CYS A 39 14.14 -7.23 33.98
N LYS A 40 15.06 -6.92 34.91
CA LYS A 40 15.47 -7.85 35.97
C LYS A 40 14.38 -8.11 37.02
N GLY A 41 13.41 -7.19 37.16
CA GLY A 41 12.31 -7.31 38.13
C GLY A 41 11.17 -8.20 37.65
N CYS A 42 10.65 -7.94 36.44
CA CYS A 42 9.49 -8.67 35.92
C CYS A 42 9.79 -9.60 34.74
N GLY A 43 11.04 -9.63 34.25
CA GLY A 43 11.45 -10.50 33.15
C GLY A 43 10.95 -10.10 31.76
N LYS A 44 10.09 -9.07 31.63
CA LYS A 44 9.59 -8.56 30.34
C LYS A 44 10.68 -7.80 29.58
N GLN A 45 10.61 -7.87 28.25
CA GLN A 45 11.47 -7.12 27.35
C GLN A 45 10.94 -5.70 27.18
N ILE A 46 11.76 -4.70 27.51
CA ILE A 46 11.42 -3.28 27.43
C ILE A 46 12.20 -2.67 26.27
N ILE A 47 11.49 -1.97 25.39
CA ILE A 47 12.06 -1.31 24.22
C ILE A 47 12.62 0.05 24.62
N ASN A 48 13.72 0.47 23.99
CA ASN A 48 14.35 1.76 24.23
C ASN A 48 13.41 2.92 23.82
N PRO A 49 12.92 3.73 24.76
CA PRO A 49 11.94 4.78 24.46
C PRO A 49 12.55 6.01 23.75
N LYS A 50 13.88 6.14 23.72
CA LYS A 50 14.59 7.23 23.03
C LYS A 50 15.07 6.85 21.63
N MET A 51 14.85 5.61 21.21
CA MET A 51 15.26 5.14 19.88
C MET A 51 14.15 5.36 18.86
N ASP A 52 14.48 5.99 17.73
CA ASP A 52 13.55 6.19 16.63
C ASP A 52 13.41 4.91 15.80
N PHE A 53 12.29 4.21 15.97
CA PHE A 53 11.94 3.01 15.21
C PHE A 53 11.13 3.31 13.95
N GLY A 54 11.26 4.50 13.36
CA GLY A 54 10.66 4.81 12.06
C GLY A 54 10.96 3.74 11.01
N CYS A 55 12.17 3.18 10.98
CA CYS A 55 12.53 2.08 10.08
C CYS A 55 11.77 0.77 10.36
N ALA A 56 11.40 0.50 11.62
CA ALA A 56 10.67 -0.70 12.01
C ALA A 56 9.25 -0.71 11.44
N SER A 57 8.63 0.47 11.25
CA SER A 57 7.31 0.58 10.62
C SER A 57 7.29 0.11 9.16
N TYR A 58 8.43 0.14 8.46
CA TYR A 58 8.57 -0.33 7.08
C TYR A 58 9.15 -1.75 6.96
N CYS A 59 9.85 -2.23 8.00
CA CYS A 59 10.64 -3.46 7.94
C CYS A 59 9.81 -4.73 8.20
N GLN A 60 9.90 -5.71 7.30
CA GLN A 60 9.23 -7.01 7.47
C GLN A 60 9.81 -7.87 8.62
N TYR A 61 11.04 -7.59 9.05
CA TYR A 61 11.74 -8.32 10.13
C TYR A 61 11.70 -7.57 11.47
N ALA A 62 10.89 -6.52 11.60
CA ALA A 62 10.85 -5.67 12.79
C ALA A 62 10.59 -6.45 14.08
N GLU A 63 9.70 -7.45 14.04
CA GLU A 63 9.38 -8.32 15.19
C GLU A 63 10.58 -9.18 15.62
N GLN A 64 11.44 -9.61 14.69
CA GLN A 64 12.66 -10.34 15.02
C GLN A 64 13.71 -9.45 15.71
N CYS A 65 13.70 -8.15 15.37
CA CYS A 65 14.64 -7.17 15.93
C CYS A 65 14.18 -6.56 17.26
N LEU A 66 12.86 -6.36 17.44
CA LEU A 66 12.28 -5.60 18.56
C LEU A 66 11.41 -6.45 19.49
N GLY A 67 11.10 -7.70 19.11
CA GLY A 67 10.11 -8.51 19.81
C GLY A 67 8.69 -8.04 19.49
N GLU A 68 7.80 -8.07 20.49
CA GLU A 68 6.45 -7.54 20.35
C GLU A 68 6.49 -6.02 20.08
N LEU A 69 5.94 -5.62 18.93
CA LEU A 69 5.88 -4.21 18.55
C LEU A 69 4.82 -3.47 19.38
N PRO A 70 5.12 -2.26 19.88
CA PRO A 70 4.15 -1.39 20.52
C PRO A 70 2.92 -1.16 19.62
N PRO A 71 1.70 -1.05 20.18
CA PRO A 71 0.48 -0.80 19.41
C PRO A 71 0.57 0.41 18.49
N GLU A 72 1.26 1.47 18.91
CA GLU A 72 1.47 2.68 18.10
C GLU A 72 2.31 2.41 16.84
N LEU A 73 3.33 1.55 16.94
CA LEU A 73 4.17 1.16 15.79
C LEU A 73 3.43 0.20 14.86
N LEU A 74 2.55 -0.65 15.39
CA LEU A 74 1.66 -1.51 14.60
C LEU A 74 0.63 -0.68 13.82
N ALA A 75 -0.01 0.29 14.47
CA ALA A 75 -0.94 1.21 13.81
C ALA A 75 -0.26 1.98 12.67
N LYS A 76 0.94 2.51 12.94
CA LYS A 76 1.75 3.19 11.90
C LYS A 76 2.15 2.25 10.76
N ARG A 77 2.40 0.97 11.03
CA ARG A 77 2.70 -0.04 9.99
C ARG A 77 1.48 -0.33 9.11
N ASP A 78 0.28 -0.37 9.71
CA ASP A 78 -0.99 -0.49 8.98
C ASP A 78 -1.23 0.73 8.08
N ASP A 79 -0.98 1.94 8.60
CA ASP A 79 -1.12 3.19 7.82
C ASP A 79 -0.15 3.25 6.62
N LEU A 80 1.04 2.67 6.77
CA LEU A 80 2.09 2.63 5.74
C LEU A 80 1.99 1.44 4.79
N LEU A 81 0.96 0.59 4.91
CA LEU A 81 0.80 -0.59 4.07
C LEU A 81 0.82 -0.22 2.58
N LYS A 82 0.15 0.87 2.19
CA LYS A 82 0.12 1.34 0.80
C LYS A 82 1.52 1.65 0.24
N ASP A 83 2.38 2.26 1.05
CA ASP A 83 3.71 2.69 0.62
C ASP A 83 4.62 1.47 0.46
N ARG A 84 4.47 0.48 1.35
CA ARG A 84 5.16 -0.80 1.27
C ARG A 84 4.73 -1.59 0.03
N VAL A 85 3.43 -1.62 -0.29
CA VAL A 85 2.93 -2.23 -1.53
C VAL A 85 3.49 -1.51 -2.75
N ALA A 86 3.48 -0.18 -2.79
CA ALA A 86 4.04 0.61 -3.89
C ALA A 86 5.54 0.31 -4.14
N ILE A 87 6.32 0.09 -3.08
CA ILE A 87 7.73 -0.34 -3.19
C ILE A 87 7.83 -1.76 -3.78
N GLN A 88 7.00 -2.70 -3.30
CA GLN A 88 7.00 -4.07 -3.84
C GLN A 88 6.62 -4.11 -5.32
N ILE A 89 5.64 -3.32 -5.75
CA ILE A 89 5.26 -3.18 -7.17
C ILE A 89 6.45 -2.73 -8.03
N LYS A 90 7.17 -1.69 -7.59
CA LYS A 90 8.37 -1.22 -8.31
C LYS A 90 9.44 -2.30 -8.40
N ASN A 91 9.65 -3.07 -7.32
CA ASN A 91 10.60 -4.18 -7.31
C ASN A 91 10.16 -5.36 -8.20
N TYR A 92 8.86 -5.60 -8.28
CA TYR A 92 8.27 -6.68 -9.07
C TYR A 92 8.38 -6.42 -10.58
N PHE A 93 7.97 -5.22 -11.00
CA PHE A 93 7.97 -4.80 -12.41
C PHE A 93 9.33 -4.27 -12.90
N LYS A 94 10.24 -3.91 -11.99
CA LYS A 94 11.61 -3.45 -12.27
C LYS A 94 11.66 -2.31 -13.30
N LYS A 95 11.87 -2.65 -14.57
CA LYS A 95 12.08 -1.70 -15.68
C LYS A 95 10.81 -1.43 -16.49
N ASP A 96 9.69 -2.05 -16.15
CA ASP A 96 8.41 -1.77 -16.80
C ASP A 96 7.81 -0.46 -16.29
N PHE A 97 8.45 0.64 -16.70
CA PHE A 97 8.07 2.00 -16.30
C PHE A 97 6.68 2.40 -16.81
N LYS A 98 6.24 1.83 -17.93
CA LYS A 98 4.90 2.08 -18.49
C LYS A 98 3.84 1.57 -17.51
N ARG A 99 3.95 0.31 -17.08
CA ARG A 99 3.02 -0.29 -16.13
C ARG A 99 3.11 0.33 -14.75
N ILE A 100 4.33 0.59 -14.25
CA ILE A 100 4.51 1.31 -12.97
C ILE A 100 3.86 2.70 -13.03
N GLY A 101 4.00 3.41 -14.15
CA GLY A 101 3.39 4.72 -14.37
C GLY A 101 1.87 4.66 -14.41
N HIS A 102 1.30 3.66 -15.10
CA HIS A 102 -0.15 3.38 -15.14
C HIS A 102 -0.70 3.16 -13.74
N ILE A 103 -0.19 2.13 -13.04
CA ILE A 103 -0.61 1.76 -11.68
C ILE A 103 -0.50 2.94 -10.71
N THR A 104 0.60 3.71 -10.77
CA THR A 104 0.77 4.89 -9.91
C THR A 104 -0.29 5.97 -10.19
N LYS A 105 -0.67 6.15 -11.47
CA LYS A 105 -1.72 7.09 -11.87
C LYS A 105 -3.09 6.61 -11.37
N VAL A 106 -3.39 5.31 -11.48
CA VAL A 106 -4.62 4.69 -10.98
C VAL A 106 -4.72 4.88 -9.47
N ALA A 107 -3.70 4.50 -8.71
CA ALA A 107 -3.67 4.66 -7.25
C ALA A 107 -3.89 6.11 -6.81
N ARG A 108 -3.31 7.09 -7.53
CA ARG A 108 -3.51 8.52 -7.25
C ARG A 108 -4.97 8.96 -7.40
N TYR A 109 -5.69 8.44 -8.39
CA TYR A 109 -7.10 8.78 -8.58
C TYR A 109 -8.01 7.98 -7.64
N ALA A 110 -7.70 6.70 -7.40
CA ALA A 110 -8.39 5.87 -6.42
C ALA A 110 -8.34 6.52 -5.02
N GLU A 111 -7.21 7.12 -4.63
CA GLU A 111 -7.06 7.88 -3.38
C GLU A 111 -8.03 9.05 -3.27
N LYS A 112 -8.23 9.79 -4.37
CA LYS A 112 -9.16 10.93 -4.39
C LYS A 112 -10.62 10.50 -4.32
N ILE A 113 -10.95 9.39 -4.98
CA ILE A 113 -12.31 8.86 -5.02
C ILE A 113 -12.68 8.32 -3.63
N VAL A 114 -11.85 7.47 -3.04
CA VAL A 114 -12.15 6.84 -1.75
C VAL A 114 -12.29 7.85 -0.61
N GLN A 115 -11.54 8.96 -0.66
CA GLN A 115 -11.64 10.05 0.31
C GLN A 115 -13.03 10.71 0.35
N GLN A 116 -13.78 10.66 -0.75
CA GLN A 116 -15.11 11.28 -0.85
C GLN A 116 -16.26 10.26 -0.81
N GLU A 117 -16.04 9.06 -1.31
CA GLU A 117 -17.06 8.00 -1.38
C GLU A 117 -17.14 7.14 -0.10
N GLY A 118 -16.18 7.29 0.82
CA GLY A 118 -16.25 6.65 2.15
C GLY A 118 -15.87 5.17 2.17
N GLY A 119 -15.08 4.70 1.19
CA GLY A 119 -14.47 3.37 1.23
C GLY A 119 -13.29 3.29 2.21
N VAL A 120 -12.67 2.11 2.30
CA VAL A 120 -11.50 1.82 3.13
C VAL A 120 -10.22 2.11 2.34
N PRO A 121 -9.46 3.19 2.66
CA PRO A 121 -8.32 3.61 1.84
C PRO A 121 -7.23 2.55 1.73
N ALA A 122 -6.98 1.77 2.79
CA ALA A 122 -5.98 0.71 2.77
C ALA A 122 -6.29 -0.35 1.69
N ILE A 123 -7.56 -0.75 1.55
CA ILE A 123 -8.01 -1.75 0.58
C ILE A 123 -7.95 -1.18 -0.83
N VAL A 124 -8.55 0.00 -1.04
CA VAL A 124 -8.59 0.67 -2.34
C VAL A 124 -7.19 0.92 -2.90
N LEU A 125 -6.26 1.41 -2.07
CA LEU A 125 -4.92 1.74 -2.54
C LEU A 125 -4.08 0.49 -2.78
N CYS A 126 -4.21 -0.54 -1.94
CA CYS A 126 -3.55 -1.81 -2.21
C CYS A 126 -4.05 -2.45 -3.50
N ALA A 127 -5.37 -2.50 -3.71
CA ALA A 127 -5.97 -3.03 -4.92
C ALA A 127 -5.58 -2.22 -6.16
N ALA A 128 -5.59 -0.88 -6.09
CA ALA A 128 -5.13 -0.04 -7.20
C ALA A 128 -3.65 -0.27 -7.54
N TYR A 129 -2.78 -0.46 -6.55
CA TYR A 129 -1.37 -0.79 -6.81
C TYR A 129 -1.17 -2.20 -7.38
N LEU A 130 -2.00 -3.15 -6.95
CA LEU A 130 -1.89 -4.56 -7.32
C LEU A 130 -2.75 -4.92 -8.54
N PHE A 131 -3.47 -3.97 -9.12
CA PHE A 131 -4.46 -4.22 -10.16
C PHE A 131 -3.88 -5.03 -11.32
N ASP A 132 -2.70 -4.67 -11.81
CA ASP A 132 -2.04 -5.39 -12.92
C ASP A 132 -0.94 -6.37 -12.48
N ILE A 133 -0.89 -6.75 -11.20
CA ILE A 133 0.20 -7.61 -10.66
C ILE A 133 0.33 -8.95 -11.41
N GLY A 134 -0.78 -9.48 -11.92
CA GLY A 134 -0.83 -10.73 -12.68
C GLY A 134 -0.13 -10.66 -14.03
N ALA A 135 0.19 -9.47 -14.56
CA ALA A 135 0.65 -9.31 -15.94
C ALA A 135 1.91 -10.09 -16.27
N ARG A 136 2.87 -10.15 -15.34
CA ARG A 136 4.11 -10.89 -15.57
C ARG A 136 3.88 -12.40 -15.64
N GLU A 137 3.03 -12.96 -14.79
CA GLU A 137 2.71 -14.39 -14.80
C GLU A 137 1.85 -14.73 -16.02
N ALA A 138 0.90 -13.86 -16.38
CA ALA A 138 0.08 -13.98 -17.57
C ALA A 138 0.93 -14.01 -18.85
N GLU A 139 1.85 -13.05 -19.01
CA GLU A 139 2.78 -12.99 -20.14
C GLU A 139 3.67 -14.24 -20.22
N GLN A 140 4.11 -14.77 -19.08
CA GLN A 140 4.95 -15.97 -19.03
C GLN A 140 4.19 -17.27 -19.36
N LYS A 141 2.94 -17.39 -18.92
CA LYS A 141 2.14 -18.62 -19.08
C LYS A 141 1.36 -18.66 -20.39
N TYR A 142 0.80 -17.53 -20.80
CA TYR A 142 -0.15 -17.45 -21.91
C TYR A 142 0.38 -16.61 -23.09
N GLY A 143 1.48 -15.87 -22.90
CA GLY A 143 2.08 -15.03 -23.95
C GLY A 143 1.45 -13.64 -24.10
N ASP A 144 0.44 -13.30 -23.28
CA ASP A 144 -0.17 -11.98 -23.24
C ASP A 144 -0.61 -11.57 -21.82
N ALA A 145 -1.02 -10.31 -21.66
CA ALA A 145 -1.61 -9.76 -20.44
C ALA A 145 -3.07 -9.35 -20.69
N SER A 146 -3.87 -10.21 -21.33
CA SER A 146 -5.30 -9.97 -21.52
C SER A 146 -6.05 -9.88 -20.19
N GLU A 147 -7.20 -9.19 -20.17
CA GLU A 147 -7.99 -8.98 -18.94
C GLU A 147 -8.33 -10.31 -18.26
N ALA A 148 -8.75 -11.33 -19.01
CA ALA A 148 -9.04 -12.66 -18.48
C ALA A 148 -7.83 -13.33 -17.82
N ASN A 149 -6.63 -13.20 -18.42
CA ASN A 149 -5.42 -13.78 -17.84
C ASN A 149 -4.97 -13.02 -16.59
N LEU A 150 -5.19 -11.70 -16.53
CA LEU A 150 -4.90 -10.90 -15.34
C LEU A 150 -5.83 -11.25 -14.17
N GLU A 151 -7.10 -11.51 -14.44
CA GLU A 151 -8.09 -11.94 -13.43
C GLU A 151 -7.71 -13.29 -12.80
N ILE A 152 -7.15 -14.20 -13.60
CA ILE A 152 -6.67 -15.51 -13.14
C ILE A 152 -5.37 -15.38 -12.33
N GLU A 153 -4.39 -14.63 -12.84
CA GLU A 153 -3.03 -14.61 -12.29
C GLU A 153 -2.81 -13.54 -11.22
N GLY A 154 -3.65 -12.50 -11.17
CA GLY A 154 -3.54 -11.40 -10.22
C GLY A 154 -3.74 -11.81 -8.75
N PRO A 155 -4.87 -12.42 -8.38
CA PRO A 155 -5.18 -12.76 -6.99
C PRO A 155 -4.13 -13.63 -6.29
N PRO A 156 -3.59 -14.71 -6.90
CA PRO A 156 -2.55 -15.52 -6.26
C PRO A 156 -1.27 -14.73 -5.93
N VAL A 157 -0.84 -13.84 -6.85
CA VAL A 157 0.37 -13.04 -6.65
C VAL A 157 0.15 -11.93 -5.62
N ALA A 158 -1.02 -11.27 -5.67
CA ALA A 158 -1.40 -10.25 -4.68
C ALA A 158 -1.48 -10.84 -3.27
N ARG A 159 -2.12 -12.00 -3.11
CA ARG A 159 -2.23 -12.71 -1.82
C ARG A 159 -0.86 -12.97 -1.22
N LYS A 160 0.05 -13.54 -2.01
CA LYS A 160 1.42 -13.82 -1.57
C LYS A 160 2.14 -12.54 -1.14
N LEU A 161 2.10 -11.50 -1.97
CA LEU A 161 2.76 -10.21 -1.70
C LEU A 161 2.23 -9.56 -0.42
N LEU A 162 0.91 -9.51 -0.24
CA LEU A 162 0.31 -8.91 0.96
C LEU A 162 0.56 -9.74 2.22
N ALA A 163 0.54 -11.07 2.12
CA ALA A 163 0.89 -11.96 3.22
C ALA A 163 2.36 -11.79 3.65
N ASP A 164 3.29 -11.65 2.70
CA ASP A 164 4.70 -11.34 2.99
C ASP A 164 4.86 -9.99 3.72
N LEU A 165 4.00 -9.02 3.40
CA LEU A 165 3.94 -7.74 4.11
C LEU A 165 3.25 -7.81 5.49
N LYS A 166 2.66 -8.96 5.84
CA LYS A 166 1.80 -9.21 7.02
C LYS A 166 0.54 -8.34 7.04
N ALA A 167 -0.09 -8.14 5.90
CA ALA A 167 -1.43 -7.55 5.86
C ALA A 167 -2.44 -8.46 6.58
N LYS A 168 -3.50 -7.87 7.14
CA LYS A 168 -4.57 -8.63 7.81
C LYS A 168 -5.41 -9.38 6.77
N GLU A 169 -5.85 -10.60 7.09
CA GLU A 169 -6.59 -11.46 6.15
C GLU A 169 -7.80 -10.76 5.50
N PRO A 170 -8.64 -9.98 6.22
CA PRO A 170 -9.76 -9.28 5.58
C PRO A 170 -9.33 -8.30 4.49
N ILE A 171 -8.17 -7.64 4.64
CA ILE A 171 -7.62 -6.75 3.60
C ILE A 171 -7.15 -7.58 2.41
N ILE A 172 -6.48 -8.71 2.66
CA ILE A 172 -5.98 -9.60 1.62
C ILE A 172 -7.15 -10.14 0.78
N ASP A 173 -8.19 -10.65 1.44
CA ASP A 173 -9.35 -11.24 0.79
C ASP A 173 -10.08 -10.22 -0.07
N GLU A 174 -10.36 -9.03 0.46
CA GLU A 174 -11.06 -8.00 -0.30
C GLU A 174 -10.22 -7.45 -1.46
N VAL A 175 -8.91 -7.26 -1.28
CA VAL A 175 -8.02 -6.87 -2.40
C VAL A 175 -8.00 -7.95 -3.48
N CYS A 176 -7.93 -9.23 -3.10
CA CYS A 176 -7.94 -10.33 -4.05
C CYS A 176 -9.27 -10.43 -4.79
N ASP A 177 -10.40 -10.22 -4.11
CA ASP A 177 -11.72 -10.17 -4.75
C ASP A 177 -11.76 -9.02 -5.76
N ILE A 178 -11.38 -7.80 -5.38
CA ILE A 178 -11.42 -6.63 -6.28
C ILE A 178 -10.62 -6.84 -7.57
N ILE A 179 -9.44 -7.46 -7.51
CA ILE A 179 -8.60 -7.65 -8.70
C ILE A 179 -8.92 -8.92 -9.50
N SER A 180 -9.81 -9.78 -8.99
CA SER A 180 -10.22 -11.03 -9.63
C SER A 180 -11.23 -10.85 -10.75
N HIS A 181 -11.80 -9.65 -10.90
CA HIS A 181 -12.75 -9.31 -11.97
C HIS A 181 -12.58 -7.85 -12.40
N ARG A 182 -12.60 -7.61 -13.70
CA ARG A 182 -12.48 -6.27 -14.32
C ARG A 182 -13.83 -5.65 -14.65
N GLN A 183 -14.86 -6.49 -14.78
CA GLN A 183 -16.23 -6.07 -15.05
C GLN A 183 -17.02 -6.03 -13.74
N PRO A 184 -17.79 -4.95 -13.48
CA PRO A 184 -18.58 -4.83 -12.28
C PRO A 184 -19.67 -5.91 -12.22
N ARG A 185 -19.84 -6.53 -11.04
CA ARG A 185 -21.02 -7.34 -10.69
C ARG A 185 -22.17 -6.44 -10.22
N GLU A 186 -23.33 -7.03 -9.94
CA GLU A 186 -24.53 -6.27 -9.53
C GLU A 186 -24.35 -5.57 -8.17
N ASP A 187 -23.68 -6.22 -7.21
CA ASP A 187 -23.51 -5.73 -5.83
C ASP A 187 -22.05 -5.47 -5.48
N GLU A 188 -21.43 -4.50 -6.16
CA GLU A 188 -20.03 -4.16 -5.89
C GLU A 188 -19.84 -3.28 -4.65
N SER A 189 -18.79 -3.56 -3.89
CA SER A 189 -18.42 -2.74 -2.73
C SER A 189 -17.98 -1.33 -3.16
N VAL A 190 -18.11 -0.35 -2.26
CA VAL A 190 -17.58 1.00 -2.50
C VAL A 190 -16.08 0.95 -2.81
N ASN A 191 -15.35 0.00 -2.22
CA ASN A 191 -13.92 -0.18 -2.47
C ASN A 191 -13.65 -0.61 -3.92
N TYR A 192 -14.42 -1.59 -4.42
CA TYR A 192 -14.34 -1.99 -5.83
C TYR A 192 -14.66 -0.81 -6.75
N GLN A 193 -15.78 -0.12 -6.50
CA GLN A 193 -16.23 1.00 -7.33
C GLN A 193 -15.16 2.11 -7.42
N CYS A 194 -14.47 2.40 -6.32
CA CYS A 194 -13.37 3.36 -6.29
C CYS A 194 -12.19 2.96 -7.20
N VAL A 195 -11.78 1.68 -7.16
CA VAL A 195 -10.67 1.16 -7.96
C VAL A 195 -11.06 1.11 -9.44
N TYR A 196 -12.25 0.60 -9.73
CA TYR A 196 -12.79 0.50 -11.07
C TYR A 196 -12.90 1.88 -11.75
N ASP A 197 -13.48 2.86 -11.08
CA ASP A 197 -13.58 4.22 -11.61
C ASP A 197 -12.21 4.86 -11.86
N ALA A 198 -11.24 4.63 -10.98
CA ALA A 198 -9.88 5.12 -11.17
C ALA A 198 -9.22 4.50 -12.40
N GLU A 199 -9.42 3.20 -12.63
CA GLU A 199 -8.91 2.51 -13.82
C GLU A 199 -9.58 3.03 -15.10
N GLN A 200 -10.91 3.14 -15.12
CA GLN A 200 -11.67 3.66 -16.26
C GLN A 200 -11.22 5.09 -16.60
N LEU A 201 -11.04 5.95 -15.59
CA LEU A 201 -10.54 7.30 -15.76
C LEU A 201 -9.17 7.31 -16.44
N VAL A 202 -8.23 6.49 -15.97
CA VAL A 202 -6.89 6.43 -16.57
C VAL A 202 -6.94 5.90 -17.99
N LYS A 203 -7.72 4.84 -18.26
CA LYS A 203 -7.94 4.30 -19.61
C LYS A 203 -8.46 5.39 -20.56
N MET A 204 -9.46 6.18 -20.15
CA MET A 204 -9.99 7.28 -20.95
C MET A 204 -8.96 8.39 -21.18
N MET A 205 -8.17 8.75 -20.17
CA MET A 205 -7.12 9.76 -20.29
C MET A 205 -6.02 9.36 -21.28
N ASP A 206 -5.64 8.09 -21.28
CA ASP A 206 -4.61 7.57 -22.18
C ASP A 206 -5.17 7.41 -23.60
N ALA A 207 -6.41 6.94 -23.74
CA ALA A 207 -7.11 6.90 -25.04
C ALA A 207 -7.29 8.29 -25.67
N LYS A 208 -7.61 9.32 -24.88
CA LYS A 208 -7.70 10.72 -25.37
C LYS A 208 -6.37 11.20 -25.96
N LYS A 209 -5.23 10.83 -25.34
CA LYS A 209 -3.90 11.22 -25.80
C LYS A 209 -3.46 10.47 -27.06
N GLU A 210 -3.81 9.19 -27.17
CA GLU A 210 -3.35 8.33 -28.28
C GLU A 210 -4.26 8.40 -29.51
N ALA A 211 -5.58 8.48 -29.33
CA ALA A 211 -6.57 8.30 -30.40
C ALA A 211 -7.37 9.58 -30.75
N SER A 212 -7.09 10.72 -30.11
CA SER A 212 -7.82 12.00 -30.32
C SER A 212 -9.35 11.84 -30.30
N LEU A 213 -9.86 11.05 -29.34
CA LEU A 213 -11.30 10.83 -29.18
C LEU A 213 -12.04 12.15 -28.98
N ASP A 214 -13.20 12.29 -29.63
CA ASP A 214 -14.01 13.49 -29.53
C ASP A 214 -14.72 13.59 -28.18
N THR A 215 -15.06 14.82 -27.79
CA THR A 215 -15.67 15.11 -26.48
C THR A 215 -17.02 14.41 -26.31
N ALA A 216 -17.77 14.17 -27.39
CA ALA A 216 -19.06 13.50 -27.36
C ALA A 216 -18.93 12.01 -27.00
N THR A 217 -17.98 11.30 -27.62
CA THR A 217 -17.71 9.89 -27.28
C THR A 217 -17.22 9.76 -25.85
N LEU A 218 -16.28 10.62 -25.43
CA LEU A 218 -15.76 10.61 -24.06
C LEU A 218 -16.86 10.84 -23.02
N LYS A 219 -17.78 11.77 -23.29
CA LYS A 219 -18.93 12.00 -22.40
C LYS A 219 -19.84 10.76 -22.30
N GLY A 220 -20.15 10.12 -23.43
CA GLY A 220 -20.95 8.89 -23.43
C GLY A 220 -20.28 7.74 -22.65
N MET A 221 -18.96 7.64 -22.71
CA MET A 221 -18.20 6.67 -21.90
C MET A 221 -18.26 6.99 -20.41
N ILE A 222 -18.18 8.26 -20.02
CA ILE A 222 -18.28 8.70 -18.62
C ILE A 222 -19.65 8.35 -18.04
N ASP A 223 -20.73 8.67 -18.76
CA ASP A 223 -22.10 8.44 -18.30
C ASP A 223 -22.41 6.94 -18.16
N LYS A 224 -21.83 6.11 -19.02
CA LYS A 224 -22.05 4.65 -19.03
C LYS A 224 -21.16 3.89 -18.05
N ASN A 225 -19.89 4.28 -17.93
CA ASN A 225 -18.88 3.45 -17.28
C ASN A 225 -18.55 3.91 -15.86
N MET A 226 -18.83 5.15 -15.43
CA MET A 226 -18.47 5.60 -14.07
C MET A 226 -19.53 5.20 -13.05
N LEU A 227 -19.12 4.47 -12.00
CA LEU A 227 -19.97 3.93 -10.94
C LEU A 227 -20.19 4.92 -9.80
N THR A 228 -19.17 5.69 -9.44
CA THR A 228 -19.21 6.63 -8.31
C THR A 228 -19.48 8.06 -8.75
N LYS A 229 -20.00 8.88 -7.83
CA LYS A 229 -20.27 10.30 -8.10
C LYS A 229 -18.95 11.07 -8.26
N THR A 230 -18.00 10.85 -7.36
CA THR A 230 -16.68 11.49 -7.38
C THR A 230 -15.87 11.04 -8.58
N GLY A 231 -15.91 9.76 -8.95
CA GLY A 231 -15.26 9.26 -10.17
C GLY A 231 -15.79 9.97 -11.41
N ARG A 232 -17.11 10.08 -11.56
CA ARG A 232 -17.74 10.81 -12.68
C ARG A 232 -17.29 12.27 -12.75
N GLN A 233 -17.32 12.98 -11.63
CA GLN A 233 -16.89 14.39 -11.55
C GLN A 233 -15.41 14.58 -11.92
N LEU A 234 -14.55 13.67 -11.45
CA LEU A 234 -13.12 13.69 -11.80
C LEU A 234 -12.92 13.42 -13.29
N ALA A 235 -13.68 12.49 -13.87
CA ALA A 235 -13.61 12.19 -15.29
C ALA A 235 -14.06 13.37 -16.16
N GLU A 236 -15.19 14.00 -15.85
CA GLU A 236 -15.64 15.21 -16.55
C GLU A 236 -14.57 16.31 -16.50
N THR A 237 -13.98 16.54 -15.32
CA THR A 237 -12.96 17.57 -15.12
C THR A 237 -11.68 17.28 -15.90
N LEU A 238 -11.19 16.05 -15.89
CA LEU A 238 -9.87 15.70 -16.39
C LEU A 238 -9.87 15.25 -17.85
N VAL A 239 -10.99 14.69 -18.32
CA VAL A 239 -11.12 14.14 -19.68
C VAL A 239 -11.80 15.15 -20.60
N LEU A 240 -12.86 15.84 -20.15
CA LEU A 240 -13.58 16.80 -21.00
C LEU A 240 -13.00 18.22 -20.92
N ASN A 241 -12.59 18.67 -19.73
CA ASN A 241 -12.13 20.05 -19.50
C ASN A 241 -10.61 20.24 -19.49
N ALA A 242 -9.83 19.20 -19.81
CA ALA A 242 -8.38 19.34 -19.99
C ALA A 242 -8.08 20.17 -21.25
N LYS A 243 -7.71 21.45 -21.03
CA LYS A 243 -7.11 22.36 -22.01
C LYS A 243 -5.73 21.88 -22.45
#